data_AF-A0A560T0I8-F1
#
_entry.id   AF-A0A560T0I8-F1
#
_cell.length_a   1.000
_cell.length_b   1.000
_cell.length_c   1.000
_cell.angle_alpha   90.00
_cell.angle_beta   90.00
_cell.angle_gamma   90.00
#
_symmetry.space_group_name_H-M   'P 1'
#
loop_
_entity.id
_entity.type
_entity.pdbx_description
1 polymer ?
#
loop_
_entity_poly.entity_id
_entity_poly.type
_entity_poly.pdbx_seq_one_letter_code
_entity_poly.pdbx_strand_id
1 'polypeptide(L)'
;MTPLSKSLEQLLDDIYKDDNVSFVEYKTLRDDADRRMDAVIKEFGLHNNVTAFQKAIDVAMQLLQTSVIDAKKATLTDTGEAIVKDAVTAQVEYLRAGSQLALRLL
;
A
#
# COMPACT_ATOMS: atom_id res chain seq x y z
N MET A 1 -5.68 -27.72 -6.37
CA MET A 1 -5.60 -26.80 -7.51
C MET A 1 -4.93 -25.54 -7.02
N THR A 2 -3.72 -25.24 -7.48
CA THR A 2 -3.09 -23.95 -7.21
C THR A 2 -3.86 -22.91 -8.02
N PRO A 3 -4.48 -21.88 -7.41
CA PRO A 3 -5.15 -20.86 -8.19
C PRO A 3 -4.10 -20.20 -9.09
N LEU A 4 -4.43 -20.03 -10.37
CA LEU A 4 -3.65 -19.18 -11.28
C LEU A 4 -3.47 -17.83 -10.57
N SER A 5 -2.23 -17.50 -10.23
CA SER A 5 -1.90 -16.21 -9.62
C SER A 5 -2.39 -15.12 -10.58
N LYS A 6 -3.46 -14.40 -10.21
CA LYS A 6 -3.93 -13.23 -10.96
C LYS A 6 -2.76 -12.25 -11.15
N SER A 7 -2.76 -11.52 -12.26
CA SER A 7 -1.84 -10.38 -12.38
C SER A 7 -2.17 -9.35 -11.29
N LEU A 8 -1.19 -8.54 -10.88
CA LEU A 8 -1.45 -7.48 -9.90
C LEU A 8 -2.53 -6.51 -10.42
N GLU A 9 -2.52 -6.23 -11.72
CA GLU A 9 -3.53 -5.42 -12.40
C GLU A 9 -4.95 -5.98 -12.21
N GLN A 10 -5.17 -7.26 -12.52
CA GLN A 10 -6.48 -7.90 -12.33
C GLN A 10 -6.94 -7.90 -10.87
N LEU A 11 -5.99 -8.06 -9.93
CA LEU A 11 -6.31 -7.99 -8.51
C LEU A 11 -6.75 -6.57 -8.11
N LEU A 12 -6.06 -5.54 -8.58
CA LEU A 12 -6.41 -4.15 -8.29
C LEU A 12 -7.74 -3.76 -8.95
N ASP A 13 -7.99 -4.18 -10.19
CA ASP A 13 -9.26 -3.96 -10.89
C ASP A 13 -10.44 -4.56 -10.13
N ASP A 14 -10.27 -5.76 -9.57
CA ASP A 14 -11.29 -6.40 -8.74
C ASP A 14 -11.53 -5.65 -7.43
N ILE A 15 -10.45 -5.23 -6.75
CA ILE A 15 -10.50 -4.53 -5.45
C ILE A 15 -11.14 -3.14 -5.55
N TYR A 16 -10.87 -2.42 -6.63
CA TYR A 16 -11.37 -1.04 -6.81
C TYR A 16 -12.70 -0.98 -7.57
N LYS A 17 -13.29 -2.12 -7.93
CA LYS A 17 -14.46 -2.19 -8.80
C LYS A 17 -15.69 -1.43 -8.29
N ASP A 18 -15.87 -1.35 -6.98
CA ASP A 18 -17.00 -0.70 -6.32
C ASP A 18 -16.61 0.61 -5.60
N ASP A 19 -15.42 1.13 -5.91
CA ASP A 19 -14.81 2.32 -5.27
C ASP A 19 -14.66 2.21 -3.74
N ASN A 20 -14.77 1.00 -3.16
CA ASN A 20 -14.69 0.80 -1.72
C ASN A 20 -13.88 -0.45 -1.34
N VAL A 21 -12.70 -0.23 -0.77
CA VAL A 21 -11.82 -1.33 -0.35
C VAL A 21 -12.25 -1.90 1.01
N SER A 22 -12.67 -3.16 1.02
CA SER A 22 -12.92 -3.89 2.27
C SER A 22 -11.61 -4.35 2.94
N PHE A 23 -11.69 -4.68 4.24
CA PHE A 23 -10.56 -5.24 4.97
C PHE A 23 -10.05 -6.56 4.36
N VAL A 24 -10.96 -7.39 3.82
CA VAL A 24 -10.60 -8.69 3.22
C VAL A 24 -9.84 -8.49 1.91
N GLU A 25 -10.28 -7.54 1.08
CA GLU A 25 -9.60 -7.14 -0.16
C GLU A 25 -8.22 -6.56 0.13
N TYR A 26 -8.15 -5.61 1.08
CA TYR A 26 -6.88 -5.03 1.51
C TYR A 26 -5.90 -6.11 2.02
N LYS A 27 -6.37 -7.02 2.87
CA LYS A 27 -5.53 -8.11 3.37
C LYS A 27 -5.03 -9.01 2.24
N THR A 28 -5.91 -9.32 1.29
CA THR A 28 -5.55 -10.14 0.11
C THR A 28 -4.46 -9.46 -0.71
N LEU A 29 -4.55 -8.15 -0.93
CA LEU A 29 -3.52 -7.37 -1.63
C LEU A 29 -2.19 -7.38 -0.88
N ARG A 30 -2.21 -7.15 0.44
CA ARG A 30 -0.99 -7.17 1.26
C ARG A 30 -0.31 -8.53 1.22
N ASP A 31 -1.08 -9.60 1.45
CA ASP A 31 -0.55 -10.96 1.45
C ASP A 31 -0.01 -11.35 0.05
N ASP A 32 -0.61 -10.87 -1.05
CA ASP A 32 -0.06 -11.04 -2.41
C ASP A 32 1.22 -10.22 -2.65
N ALA A 33 1.29 -8.98 -2.13
CA ALA A 33 2.48 -8.14 -2.22
C ALA A 33 3.68 -8.76 -1.47
N ASP A 34 3.45 -9.26 -0.26
CA ASP A 34 4.48 -9.96 0.53
C ASP A 34 4.99 -11.21 -0.20
N ARG A 35 4.07 -12.01 -0.75
CA ARG A 35 4.43 -13.20 -1.55
C ARG A 35 5.30 -12.85 -2.77
N ARG A 36 5.04 -11.71 -3.43
CA ARG A 36 5.86 -11.24 -4.55
C ARG A 36 7.25 -10.78 -4.07
N MET A 37 7.31 -10.08 -2.94
CA MET A 37 8.57 -9.66 -2.34
C MET A 37 9.42 -10.85 -1.86
N ASP A 38 8.81 -11.90 -1.31
CA ASP A 38 9.50 -13.12 -0.93
C ASP A 38 10.23 -13.77 -2.10
N ALA A 39 9.66 -13.72 -3.32
CA ALA A 39 10.32 -14.20 -4.52
C ALA A 39 11.57 -13.38 -4.86
N VAL A 40 11.51 -12.05 -4.70
CA VAL A 40 12.67 -11.17 -4.90
C VAL A 40 13.72 -11.40 -3.81
N ILE A 41 13.30 -11.54 -2.55
CA ILE A 41 14.22 -11.76 -1.42
C ILE A 41 15.00 -13.07 -1.55
N LYS A 42 14.38 -14.11 -2.13
CA LYS A 42 15.09 -15.38 -2.43
C LYS A 42 16.28 -15.17 -3.37
N GLU A 43 16.20 -14.23 -4.29
CA GLU A 43 17.28 -13.92 -5.24
C GLU A 43 18.30 -12.92 -4.69
N PHE A 44 17.84 -11.87 -3.98
CA PHE A 44 18.70 -10.77 -3.51
C PHE A 44 19.26 -10.97 -2.08
N GLY A 45 18.77 -11.97 -1.35
CA GLY A 45 19.11 -12.22 0.04
C GLY A 45 18.48 -11.22 1.02
N LEU A 46 18.96 -11.27 2.27
CA LEU A 46 18.48 -10.43 3.37
C LEU A 46 19.40 -9.23 3.62
N HIS A 47 18.94 -8.25 4.42
CA HIS A 47 19.72 -7.10 4.89
C HIS A 47 20.17 -6.13 3.78
N ASN A 48 19.30 -5.94 2.79
CA ASN A 48 19.51 -5.04 1.65
C ASN A 48 18.37 -4.02 1.53
N ASN A 49 18.49 -3.12 0.56
CA ASN A 49 17.48 -2.08 0.29
C ASN A 49 16.10 -2.65 -0.04
N VAL A 50 16.00 -3.84 -0.65
CA VAL A 50 14.73 -4.50 -0.98
C VAL A 50 13.99 -4.89 0.31
N THR A 51 14.68 -5.56 1.23
CA THR A 51 14.09 -5.93 2.53
C THR A 51 13.84 -4.73 3.45
N ALA A 52 14.66 -3.67 3.35
CA ALA A 52 14.45 -2.43 4.07
C ALA A 52 13.22 -1.68 3.52
N PHE A 53 13.03 -1.67 2.20
CA PHE A 53 11.89 -1.06 1.54
C PHE A 53 10.58 -1.74 1.94
N GLN A 54 10.50 -3.08 1.92
CA GLN A 54 9.29 -3.80 2.37
C GLN A 54 8.90 -3.41 3.80
N LYS A 55 9.85 -3.43 4.74
CA LYS A 55 9.61 -3.02 6.13
C LYS A 55 9.19 -1.55 6.25
N ALA A 56 9.75 -0.67 5.44
CA ALA A 56 9.37 0.74 5.43
C ALA A 56 7.92 0.93 4.95
N ILE A 57 7.47 0.13 3.97
CA ILE A 57 6.06 0.14 3.54
C ILE A 57 5.13 -0.33 4.65
N ASP A 58 5.48 -1.39 5.39
CA ASP A 58 4.68 -1.86 6.54
C ASP A 58 4.56 -0.78 7.62
N VAL A 59 5.68 -0.14 7.96
CA VAL A 59 5.72 0.96 8.94
C VAL A 59 4.91 2.15 8.44
N ALA A 60 5.06 2.54 7.17
CA ALA A 60 4.29 3.65 6.57
C ALA A 60 2.79 3.38 6.62
N MET A 61 2.36 2.15 6.33
CA MET A 61 0.96 1.75 6.41
C MET A 61 0.41 1.80 7.84
N GLN A 62 1.19 1.31 8.81
CA GLN A 62 0.83 1.45 10.22
C GLN A 62 0.66 2.92 10.62
N LEU A 63 1.61 3.78 10.23
CA LEU A 63 1.57 5.22 10.53
C LEU A 63 0.38 5.92 9.86
N LEU A 64 0.03 5.55 8.63
CA LEU A 64 -1.16 6.04 7.94
C LEU A 64 -2.42 5.71 8.77
N GLN A 65 -2.58 4.45 9.16
CA GLN A 65 -3.74 4.00 9.94
C GLN A 65 -3.84 4.72 11.29
N THR A 66 -2.74 4.84 12.03
CA THR A 66 -2.73 5.55 13.31
C THR A 66 -3.02 7.04 13.15
N SER A 67 -2.50 7.67 12.08
CA SER A 67 -2.77 9.09 11.81
C SER A 67 -4.26 9.34 11.54
N VAL A 68 -4.92 8.47 10.79
CA VAL A 68 -6.38 8.56 10.54
C VAL A 68 -7.17 8.33 11.83
N ILE A 69 -6.75 7.37 12.66
CA ILE A 69 -7.38 7.11 13.97
C ILE A 69 -7.27 8.33 14.88
N ASP A 70 -6.10 8.96 14.94
CA ASP A 70 -5.87 10.13 15.80
C ASP A 70 -6.61 11.36 15.28
N ALA A 71 -6.68 11.56 13.96
CA ALA A 71 -7.52 12.59 13.35
C ALA A 71 -9.01 12.40 13.70
N LYS A 72 -9.51 11.16 13.68
CA LYS A 72 -10.88 10.83 14.09
C LYS A 72 -11.14 11.13 15.57
N LYS A 73 -10.17 10.87 16.45
CA LYS A 73 -10.27 11.17 17.89
C LYS A 73 -10.23 12.68 18.17
N ALA A 74 -9.60 13.47 17.31
CA ALA A 74 -9.47 14.92 17.48
C ALA A 74 -10.77 15.69 17.23
N THR A 75 -11.88 15.02 16.89
CA THR A 75 -13.20 15.63 16.63
C THR A 75 -13.11 16.84 15.70
N LEU A 76 -12.44 16.64 14.56
CA LEU A 76 -12.24 17.69 13.57
C LEU A 76 -13.57 18.16 12.98
N THR A 77 -13.59 19.38 12.47
CA THR A 77 -14.68 19.83 11.59
C THR A 77 -14.63 19.08 10.27
N ASP A 78 -15.73 19.09 9.51
CA ASP A 78 -15.77 18.50 8.15
C ASP A 78 -14.63 19.03 7.26
N THR A 79 -14.33 20.33 7.36
CA THR A 79 -13.18 20.95 6.68
C THR A 79 -11.85 20.37 7.15
N GLY A 80 -11.68 20.16 8.46
CA GLY A 80 -10.48 19.55 9.02
C GLY A 80 -10.29 18.09 8.57
N GLU A 81 -11.36 17.30 8.54
CA GLU A 81 -11.30 15.93 8.01
C GLU A 81 -10.91 15.91 6.52
N ALA A 82 -11.47 16.82 5.72
CA ALA A 82 -11.14 16.93 4.31
C ALA A 82 -9.66 17.25 4.08
N ILE A 83 -9.08 18.18 4.87
CA ILE A 83 -7.65 18.53 4.81
C ILE A 83 -6.77 17.32 5.14
N VAL A 84 -7.12 16.56 6.18
CA VAL A 84 -6.34 15.36 6.56
C VAL A 84 -6.41 14.30 5.46
N LYS A 85 -7.60 14.04 4.90
CA LYS A 85 -7.79 13.08 3.81
C LYS A 85 -6.96 13.47 2.58
N ASP A 86 -6.99 14.74 2.19
CA ASP A 86 -6.21 15.27 1.08
C ASP A 86 -4.69 15.11 1.30
N ALA A 87 -4.18 15.55 2.45
CA ALA A 87 -2.75 15.47 2.76
C ALA A 87 -2.22 14.03 2.81
N VAL A 88 -2.98 13.11 3.42
CA VAL A 88 -2.59 11.69 3.46
C VAL A 88 -2.63 11.07 2.06
N THR A 89 -3.66 11.38 1.27
CA THR A 89 -3.78 10.91 -0.12
C THR A 89 -2.61 11.40 -0.97
N ALA A 90 -2.22 12.67 -0.83
CA ALA A 90 -1.08 13.24 -1.55
C ALA A 90 0.25 12.51 -1.25
N GLN A 91 0.46 12.03 -0.02
CA GLN A 91 1.66 11.24 0.32
C GLN A 91 1.67 9.87 -0.38
N VAL A 92 0.50 9.20 -0.46
CA VAL A 92 0.38 7.92 -1.16
C VAL A 92 0.60 8.11 -2.66
N GLU A 93 0.03 9.16 -3.26
CA GLU A 93 0.22 9.46 -4.69
C GLU A 93 1.65 9.87 -5.02
N TYR A 94 2.33 10.60 -4.13
CA TYR A 94 3.77 10.88 -4.25
C TYR A 94 4.58 9.58 -4.36
N LEU A 95 4.34 8.61 -3.47
CA LEU A 95 5.04 7.32 -3.50
C LEU A 95 4.71 6.52 -4.76
N ARG A 96 3.43 6.50 -5.18
CA ARG A 96 2.98 5.83 -6.40
C ARG A 96 3.67 6.40 -7.64
N ALA A 97 3.63 7.72 -7.83
CA ALA A 97 4.28 8.39 -8.97
C ALA A 97 5.80 8.19 -8.94
N GLY A 98 6.43 8.30 -7.76
CA GLY A 98 7.85 8.05 -7.58
C GLY A 98 8.25 6.62 -7.94
N SER A 99 7.43 5.62 -7.58
CA SER A 99 7.67 4.22 -7.93
C SER A 99 7.66 4.01 -9.45
N GLN A 100 6.71 4.61 -10.17
CA GLN A 100 6.65 4.52 -11.63
C GLN A 100 7.86 5.17 -12.29
N LEU A 101 8.30 6.32 -11.78
CA LEU A 101 9.51 6.99 -12.27
C LEU A 101 10.75 6.13 -12.07
N ALA A 102 10.94 5.56 -10.88
CA ALA A 102 12.11 4.75 -10.55
C ALA A 102 12.15 3.42 -11.33
N LEU A 103 11.00 2.76 -11.50
CA LEU A 103 10.91 1.47 -12.18
C LEU A 103 11.14 1.55 -13.69
N ARG A 104 11.05 2.74 -14.31
CA ARG A 104 11.45 2.95 -15.72
C ARG A 104 12.93 2.73 -16.00
N LEU A 105 13.75 2.61 -14.95
CA LEU A 105 15.19 2.35 -15.07
C LEU A 105 15.51 0.86 -15.24
N LEU A 106 14.50 -0.02 -15.12
CA LEU A 106 14.58 -1.45 -15.38
C LEU A 106 14.04 -1.76 -16.79
#